data_AF-A0A317I2V8-F1
#
_entry.id   AF-A0A317I2V8-F1
#
_cell.length_a   1.000
_cell.length_b   1.000
_cell.length_c   1.000
_cell.angle_alpha   90.00
_cell.angle_beta   90.00
_cell.angle_gamma   90.00
#
_symmetry.space_group_name_H-M   'P 1'
#
loop_
_entity.id
_entity.type
_entity.pdbx_description
1 polymer ?
#
loop_
_entity_poly.entity_id
_entity_poly.type
_entity_poly.pdbx_seq_one_letter_code
_entity_poly.pdbx_strand_id
1 'polypeptide(L)'
;MANLPPPVREFIQVLTDDTLAPGYLRIAENDGLYEWGGELESYGISGLHENMSVEERLLFLVGILPLESGNVFLPNVETQPGVYADVYLFRREKETWILFLDATAAVTKRRSLQQRTYDTSLRASELEQEGKVLLDSNVLLEQRVREQTRELSDTVLTLQQELADGRRTERALVASESRFRSFYDSDIIGIVFWDNEGDVTEANYAFLKLLGYSQEDLARGGIQWDRITEQETVISKMIEEPQIAKPQKQQFVRKDGESITLLFGESRVAGSSDKRVGFVLQLPS
;
A
#
# COMPACT_ATOMS: atom_id res chain seq x y z
N MET A 1 10.69 50.22 57.53
CA MET A 1 11.87 50.27 56.64
C MET A 1 13.17 50.80 57.30
N ALA A 2 13.22 51.04 58.62
CA ALA A 2 14.35 51.74 59.25
C ALA A 2 15.65 50.92 59.43
N ASN A 3 15.64 49.58 59.25
CA ASN A 3 16.81 48.70 59.44
C ASN A 3 17.47 48.21 58.15
N LEU A 4 17.08 48.73 56.97
CA LEU A 4 17.70 48.35 55.70
C LEU A 4 18.87 49.27 55.35
N PRO A 5 20.02 48.72 54.89
CA PRO A 5 21.15 49.50 54.40
C PRO A 5 20.73 50.47 53.28
N PRO A 6 21.31 51.68 53.21
CA PRO A 6 20.91 52.70 52.22
C PRO A 6 20.86 52.21 50.76
N PRO A 7 21.82 51.40 50.25
CA PRO A 7 21.77 50.90 48.87
C PRO A 7 20.58 49.98 48.60
N VAL A 8 20.17 49.20 49.60
CA VAL A 8 19.01 48.30 49.51
C VAL A 8 17.71 49.13 49.51
N ARG A 9 17.68 50.23 50.26
CA ARG A 9 16.54 51.16 50.29
C ARG A 9 16.39 51.91 48.97
N GLU A 10 17.48 52.42 48.41
CA GLU A 10 17.49 53.05 47.09
C GLU A 10 17.07 52.05 46.00
N PHE A 11 17.57 50.81 46.03
CA PHE A 11 17.18 49.78 45.08
C PHE A 11 15.71 49.38 45.19
N ILE A 12 15.16 49.27 46.41
CA ILE A 12 13.73 49.03 46.63
C ILE A 12 12.90 50.23 46.15
N GLN A 13 13.34 51.47 46.40
CA GLN A 13 12.68 52.68 45.90
C GLN A 13 12.65 52.70 44.37
N VAL A 14 13.76 52.40 43.70
CA VAL A 14 13.83 52.30 42.23
C VAL A 14 12.93 51.20 41.68
N LEU A 15 12.84 50.05 42.36
CA LEU A 15 11.91 48.98 41.96
C LEU A 15 10.43 49.37 42.16
N THR A 16 10.13 50.17 43.18
CA THR A 16 8.77 50.67 43.44
C THR A 16 8.37 51.86 42.57
N ASP A 17 9.31 52.68 42.13
CA ASP A 17 9.03 53.93 41.40
C ASP A 17 8.68 53.71 39.91
N ASP A 18 9.17 52.64 39.27
CA ASP A 18 8.94 52.42 37.82
C ASP A 18 7.88 51.35 37.49
N THR A 19 7.39 50.57 38.47
CA THR A 19 6.49 49.42 38.19
C THR A 19 5.35 49.18 39.17
N LEU A 20 5.31 49.91 40.28
CA LEU A 20 4.22 49.82 41.24
C LEU A 20 3.52 51.17 41.19
N ALA A 21 2.27 51.17 40.77
CA ALA A 21 1.38 52.32 40.82
C ALA A 21 0.57 52.26 42.13
N PRO A 22 1.18 52.35 43.33
CA PRO A 22 0.49 51.98 44.55
C PRO A 22 -0.69 52.89 44.80
N GLY A 23 -1.82 52.30 45.19
CA GLY A 23 -2.97 53.02 45.73
C GLY A 23 -3.11 52.70 47.21
N TYR A 24 -3.55 53.64 48.03
CA TYR A 24 -3.84 53.36 49.44
C TYR A 24 -5.12 54.02 49.94
N LEU A 25 -5.77 53.36 50.90
CA LEU A 25 -6.93 53.88 51.64
C LEU A 25 -6.63 53.81 53.14
N ARG A 26 -7.07 54.82 53.89
CA ARG A 26 -7.02 54.86 55.35
C ARG A 26 -8.43 55.00 55.90
N ILE A 27 -8.78 54.05 56.76
CA ILE A 27 -10.10 53.93 57.38
C ILE A 27 -9.94 54.18 58.88
N ALA A 28 -10.76 55.07 59.40
CA ALA A 28 -10.78 55.43 60.82
C ALA A 28 -11.47 54.33 61.65
N GLU A 29 -11.37 54.43 62.98
CA GLU A 29 -11.95 53.45 63.91
C GLU A 29 -13.48 53.33 63.79
N ASN A 30 -14.15 54.36 63.26
CA ASN A 30 -15.59 54.39 62.98
C ASN A 30 -15.97 53.84 61.60
N ASP A 31 -15.05 53.14 60.92
CA ASP A 31 -15.22 52.57 59.58
C ASP A 31 -15.44 53.60 58.45
N GLY A 32 -15.15 54.87 58.72
CA GLY A 32 -15.19 55.94 57.73
C GLY A 32 -13.86 56.07 56.99
N LEU A 33 -13.92 56.10 55.66
CA LEU A 33 -12.79 56.52 54.83
C LEU A 33 -12.46 58.00 55.12
N TYR A 34 -11.22 58.33 55.44
CA TYR A 34 -10.84 59.73 55.69
C TYR A 34 -9.60 60.18 54.94
N GLU A 35 -8.79 59.26 54.42
CA GLU A 35 -7.65 59.61 53.56
C GLU A 35 -7.42 58.51 52.53
N TRP A 36 -7.04 58.92 51.32
CA TRP A 36 -6.64 58.02 50.24
C TRP A 36 -5.63 58.73 49.33
N GLY A 37 -4.84 57.96 48.60
CA GLY A 37 -3.85 58.52 47.69
C GLY A 37 -3.20 57.48 46.79
N GLY A 38 -2.26 57.95 45.96
CA GLY A 38 -1.63 57.14 44.93
C GLY A 38 -2.51 56.97 43.69
N GLU A 39 -2.25 55.94 42.89
CA GLU A 39 -2.88 55.72 41.59
C GLU A 39 -4.16 54.87 41.67
N LEU A 40 -5.06 55.21 42.60
CA LEU A 40 -6.32 54.46 42.81
C LEU A 40 -7.21 54.40 41.56
N GLU A 41 -7.13 55.40 40.69
CA GLU A 41 -7.84 55.42 39.41
C GLU A 41 -7.36 54.33 38.43
N SER A 42 -6.11 53.86 38.53
CA SER A 42 -5.59 52.76 37.69
C SER A 42 -6.22 51.42 38.05
N TYR A 43 -6.58 51.24 39.33
CA TYR A 43 -7.42 50.15 39.85
C TYR A 43 -8.92 50.44 39.69
N GLY A 44 -9.24 51.58 39.07
CA GLY A 44 -10.56 52.13 38.86
C GLY A 44 -11.42 52.27 40.11
N ILE A 45 -10.73 52.55 41.20
CA ILE A 45 -11.28 53.04 42.46
C ILE A 45 -11.36 54.55 42.33
N SER A 46 -12.56 55.07 42.15
CA SER A 46 -12.84 56.49 41.94
C SER A 46 -14.13 56.90 42.66
N GLY A 47 -14.36 58.20 42.81
CA GLY A 47 -15.56 58.72 43.49
C GLY A 47 -15.53 58.55 45.01
N LEU A 48 -14.34 58.45 45.60
CA LEU A 48 -14.13 58.38 47.05
C LEU A 48 -14.44 59.73 47.71
N HIS A 49 -15.04 59.69 48.90
CA HIS A 49 -15.32 60.87 49.72
C HIS A 49 -15.20 60.54 51.21
N GLU A 50 -15.03 61.57 52.04
CA GLU A 50 -14.87 61.40 53.49
C GLU A 50 -16.10 60.75 54.14
N ASN A 51 -15.85 59.91 55.16
CA ASN A 51 -16.82 59.10 55.91
C ASN A 51 -17.62 58.07 55.08
N MET A 52 -17.21 57.79 53.84
CA MET A 52 -17.79 56.70 53.04
C MET A 52 -17.41 55.33 53.63
N SER A 53 -18.33 54.36 53.56
CA SER A 53 -18.01 52.96 53.83
C SER A 53 -17.27 52.35 52.65
N VAL A 54 -16.05 51.87 52.87
CA VAL A 54 -15.20 51.32 51.80
C VAL A 54 -15.77 50.01 51.24
N GLU A 55 -16.49 49.24 52.05
CA GLU A 55 -17.14 47.99 51.64
C GLU A 55 -18.21 48.20 50.56
N GLU A 56 -18.89 49.35 50.56
CA GLU A 56 -19.89 49.71 49.55
C GLU A 56 -19.27 49.89 48.16
N ARG A 57 -18.00 50.31 48.11
CA ARG A 57 -17.27 50.52 46.85
C ARG A 57 -16.43 49.32 46.46
N LEU A 58 -15.89 48.59 47.42
CA LEU A 58 -14.97 47.48 47.22
C LEU A 58 -15.55 46.20 47.81
N LEU A 59 -16.41 45.54 47.04
CA LEU A 59 -17.17 44.37 47.48
C LEU A 59 -16.29 43.20 47.97
N PHE A 60 -15.06 43.07 47.49
CA PHE A 60 -14.13 42.03 47.94
C PHE A 60 -13.61 42.25 49.37
N LEU A 61 -13.90 43.41 49.99
CA LEU A 61 -13.58 43.71 51.38
C LEU A 61 -14.74 43.46 52.34
N VAL A 62 -15.94 43.17 51.83
CA VAL A 62 -17.13 42.93 52.65
C VAL A 62 -16.90 41.77 53.61
N GLY A 63 -17.07 42.02 54.90
CA GLY A 63 -16.89 41.02 55.97
C GLY A 63 -15.43 40.78 56.35
N ILE A 64 -14.49 41.51 55.73
CA ILE A 64 -13.09 41.61 56.18
C ILE A 64 -12.91 42.86 57.05
N LEU A 65 -13.68 43.93 56.77
CA LEU A 65 -13.68 45.15 57.56
C LEU A 65 -14.80 45.14 58.62
N PRO A 66 -14.61 45.85 59.75
CA PRO A 66 -13.35 46.45 60.20
C PRO A 66 -12.36 45.37 60.64
N LEU A 67 -11.06 45.59 60.39
CA LEU A 67 -10.02 44.66 60.85
C LEU A 67 -9.91 44.69 62.39
N GLU A 68 -10.33 43.60 63.02
CA GLU A 68 -10.27 43.43 64.49
C GLU A 68 -8.82 43.25 64.97
N SER A 69 -8.02 42.42 64.30
CA SER A 69 -6.59 42.25 64.58
C SER A 69 -5.83 41.62 63.41
N GLY A 70 -4.52 41.87 63.34
CA GLY A 70 -3.62 41.26 62.36
C GLY A 70 -3.53 41.98 61.01
N ASN A 71 -2.86 41.32 60.07
CA ASN A 71 -2.70 41.76 58.68
C ASN A 71 -3.34 40.74 57.75
N VAL A 72 -4.04 41.20 56.73
CA VAL A 72 -4.66 40.36 55.71
C VAL A 72 -3.98 40.64 54.37
N PHE A 73 -3.69 39.58 53.62
CA PHE A 73 -3.14 39.69 52.27
C PHE A 73 -4.07 38.97 51.29
N LEU A 74 -4.54 39.71 50.29
CA LEU A 74 -5.39 39.20 49.22
C LEU A 74 -4.60 39.30 47.89
N PRO A 75 -4.01 38.19 47.42
CA PRO A 75 -3.23 38.21 46.19
C PRO A 75 -4.09 38.21 44.93
N ASN A 76 -3.67 38.92 43.89
CA ASN A 76 -4.26 38.96 42.54
C ASN A 76 -5.76 39.27 42.51
N VAL A 77 -6.23 40.19 43.36
CA VAL A 77 -7.63 40.63 43.37
C VAL A 77 -7.91 41.38 42.07
N GLU A 78 -8.93 40.94 41.34
CA GLU A 78 -9.42 41.67 40.17
C GLU A 78 -10.21 42.89 40.64
N THR A 79 -9.62 44.07 40.50
CA THR A 79 -10.22 45.34 40.93
C THR A 79 -11.13 45.91 39.85
N GLN A 80 -10.79 45.67 38.59
CA GLN A 80 -11.60 45.91 37.40
C GLN A 80 -11.31 44.84 36.34
N PRO A 81 -12.18 44.66 35.32
CA PRO A 81 -11.96 43.67 34.27
C PRO A 81 -10.57 43.80 33.64
N GLY A 82 -9.69 42.82 33.91
CA GLY A 82 -8.32 42.79 33.41
C GLY A 82 -7.28 43.59 34.21
N VAL A 83 -7.65 44.24 35.31
CA VAL A 83 -6.72 44.93 36.23
C VAL A 83 -6.66 44.16 37.56
N TYR A 84 -5.46 43.72 37.93
CA TYR A 84 -5.24 42.91 39.12
C TYR A 84 -4.34 43.64 40.11
N ALA A 85 -4.71 43.58 41.38
CA ALA A 85 -3.92 44.14 42.47
C ALA A 85 -3.67 43.12 43.58
N ASP A 86 -2.47 43.15 44.12
CA ASP A 86 -2.17 42.54 45.41
C ASP A 86 -2.61 43.52 46.51
N VAL A 87 -3.59 43.12 47.32
CA VAL A 87 -4.21 43.98 48.34
C VAL A 87 -3.71 43.58 49.73
N TYR A 88 -3.08 44.52 50.41
CA TYR A 88 -2.60 44.36 51.78
C TYR A 88 -3.44 45.19 52.72
N LEU A 89 -3.99 44.55 53.74
CA LEU A 89 -4.68 45.23 54.82
C LEU A 89 -3.89 45.04 56.11
N PHE A 90 -3.68 46.12 56.84
CA PHE A 90 -2.99 46.06 58.12
C PHE A 90 -3.52 47.14 59.05
N ARG A 91 -3.58 46.82 60.34
CA ARG A 91 -3.98 47.76 61.36
C ARG A 91 -2.76 48.44 61.97
N ARG A 92 -2.79 49.76 62.12
CA ARG A 92 -1.78 50.53 62.85
C ARG A 92 -2.48 51.47 63.81
N GLU A 93 -2.19 51.31 65.10
CA GLU A 93 -2.90 52.00 66.18
C GLU A 93 -4.41 51.73 66.14
N LYS A 94 -5.22 52.74 65.78
CA LYS A 94 -6.69 52.68 65.69
C LYS A 94 -7.22 52.74 64.25
N GLU A 95 -6.32 52.66 63.27
CA GLU A 95 -6.64 52.87 61.86
C GLU A 95 -6.37 51.61 61.05
N THR A 96 -7.18 51.38 60.02
CA THR A 96 -6.97 50.32 59.04
C THR A 96 -6.39 50.92 57.77
N TRP A 97 -5.26 50.37 57.33
CA TRP A 97 -4.61 50.71 56.08
C TRP A 97 -4.91 49.63 55.06
N ILE A 98 -5.23 50.06 53.84
CA ILE A 98 -5.40 49.19 52.68
C ILE A 98 -4.44 49.69 51.61
N LEU A 99 -3.59 48.81 51.11
CA LEU A 99 -2.60 49.09 50.09
C LEU A 99 -2.86 48.20 48.87
N PHE A 100 -2.86 48.81 47.69
CA PHE A 100 -3.02 48.19 46.39
C PHE A 100 -1.68 48.24 45.67
N LEU A 101 -1.19 47.10 45.20
CA LEU A 101 0.02 46.98 44.39
C LEU A 101 -0.33 46.33 43.05
N ASP A 102 0.11 46.89 41.92
CA ASP A 102 -0.25 46.36 40.60
C ASP A 102 0.36 44.96 40.37
N ALA A 103 -0.52 43.99 40.11
CA ALA A 103 -0.18 42.61 39.80
C ALA A 103 -0.56 42.23 38.36
N THR A 104 -1.10 43.17 37.58
CA THR A 104 -1.69 42.95 36.25
C THR A 104 -0.70 42.32 35.28
N ALA A 105 0.52 42.84 35.19
CA ALA A 105 1.56 42.31 34.32
C ALA A 105 1.95 40.87 34.72
N ALA A 106 2.09 40.60 36.02
CA ALA A 106 2.47 39.28 36.54
C ALA A 106 1.38 38.24 36.29
N VAL A 107 0.10 38.58 36.55
CA VAL A 107 -1.06 37.71 36.29
C VAL A 107 -1.22 37.42 34.80
N THR A 108 -1.18 38.46 33.97
CA THR A 108 -1.32 38.33 32.51
C THR A 108 -0.21 37.46 31.93
N LYS A 109 1.04 37.69 32.35
CA LYS A 109 2.17 36.88 31.92
C LYS A 109 2.01 35.43 32.32
N ARG A 110 1.63 35.15 33.58
CA ARG A 110 1.40 33.78 34.08
C ARG A 110 0.31 33.06 33.29
N ARG A 111 -0.82 33.73 33.03
CA ARG A 111 -1.92 33.18 32.24
C ARG A 111 -1.49 32.84 30.82
N SER A 112 -0.76 33.75 30.16
CA SER A 112 -0.24 33.52 28.80
C SER A 112 0.74 32.34 28.72
N LEU A 113 1.57 32.16 29.75
CA LEU A 113 2.51 31.04 29.84
C LEU A 113 1.76 29.73 30.06
N GLN A 114 0.81 29.70 31.00
CA GLN A 114 0.00 28.50 31.26
C GLN A 114 -0.74 28.03 30.00
N GLN A 115 -1.36 28.98 29.28
CA GLN A 115 -2.04 28.67 28.03
C GLN A 115 -1.08 28.11 26.99
N ARG A 116 0.06 28.78 26.74
CA ARG A 116 1.06 28.30 25.78
C ARG A 116 1.64 26.94 26.16
N THR A 117 1.89 26.71 27.44
CA THR A 117 2.37 25.42 27.93
C THR A 117 1.34 24.33 27.65
N TYR A 118 0.06 24.58 27.95
CA TYR A 118 -1.01 23.62 27.67
C TYR A 118 -1.10 23.31 26.17
N ASP A 119 -1.16 24.35 25.32
CA ASP A 119 -1.22 24.20 23.86
C ASP A 119 -0.01 23.43 23.31
N THR A 120 1.18 23.69 23.87
CA THR A 120 2.42 23.03 23.45
C THR A 120 2.44 21.56 23.89
N SER A 121 2.04 21.27 25.13
CA SER A 121 1.94 19.90 25.64
C SER A 121 0.92 19.08 24.86
N LEU A 122 -0.21 19.69 24.50
CA LEU A 122 -1.22 19.04 23.67
C LEU A 122 -0.67 18.68 22.28
N ARG A 123 -0.08 19.66 21.58
CA ARG A 123 0.55 19.42 20.27
C ARG A 123 1.67 18.39 20.31
N ALA A 124 2.48 18.38 21.37
CA ALA A 124 3.52 17.38 21.54
C ALA A 124 2.94 15.96 21.64
N SER A 125 1.85 15.80 22.39
CA SER A 125 1.15 14.51 22.50
C SER A 125 0.50 14.08 21.17
N GLU A 126 -0.07 15.01 20.41
CA GLU A 126 -0.66 14.72 19.09
C GLU A 126 0.42 14.23 18.11
N LEU A 127 1.55 14.95 18.02
CA LEU A 127 2.67 14.57 17.16
C LEU A 127 3.27 13.21 17.55
N GLU A 128 3.32 12.89 18.84
CA GLU A 128 3.78 11.59 19.31
C GLU A 128 2.83 10.46 18.88
N GLN A 129 1.51 10.68 18.98
CA GLN A 129 0.53 9.72 18.51
C GLN A 129 0.57 9.54 16.99
N GLU A 130 0.66 10.62 16.23
CA GLU A 130 0.82 10.56 14.77
C GLU A 130 2.11 9.83 14.38
N GLY A 131 3.22 10.13 15.04
CA GLY A 131 4.50 9.45 14.84
C GLY A 131 4.41 7.95 15.09
N LYS A 132 3.68 7.53 16.14
CA LYS A 132 3.43 6.12 16.42
C LYS A 132 2.56 5.45 15.36
N VAL A 133 1.47 6.08 14.94
CA VAL A 133 0.59 5.55 13.87
C VAL A 133 1.36 5.42 12.56
N LEU A 134 2.19 6.39 12.21
CA LEU A 134 3.03 6.34 11.01
C LEU A 134 4.06 5.21 11.09
N LEU A 135 4.67 5.01 12.27
CA LEU A 135 5.62 3.92 12.48
C LEU A 135 4.92 2.55 12.31
N ASP A 136 3.76 2.36 12.94
CA ASP A 136 2.96 1.13 12.83
C ASP A 136 2.53 0.89 11.37
N SER A 137 2.11 1.94 10.67
CA SER A 137 1.74 1.88 9.26
C SER A 137 2.93 1.52 8.37
N ASN A 138 4.12 2.09 8.62
CA ASN A 138 5.33 1.80 7.87
C ASN A 138 5.75 0.34 8.03
N VAL A 139 5.74 -0.19 9.27
CA VAL A 139 6.03 -1.60 9.55
C VAL A 139 5.07 -2.52 8.78
N LEU A 140 3.77 -2.22 8.76
CA LEU A 140 2.79 -3.01 8.02
C LEU A 140 3.02 -2.94 6.50
N LEU A 141 3.34 -1.75 5.97
CA LEU A 141 3.66 -1.58 4.55
C LEU A 141 4.91 -2.35 4.16
N GLU A 142 5.97 -2.32 4.98
CA GLU A 142 7.18 -3.10 4.74
C GLU A 142 6.89 -4.60 4.72
N GLN A 143 6.05 -5.10 5.63
CA GLN A 143 5.63 -6.51 5.65
C GLN A 143 4.88 -6.87 4.36
N ARG A 144 3.90 -6.06 3.96
CA ARG A 144 3.12 -6.31 2.74
C ARG A 144 3.97 -6.24 1.47
N VAL A 145 4.93 -5.32 1.39
CA VAL A 145 5.88 -5.26 0.27
C VAL A 145 6.75 -6.52 0.23
N ARG A 146 7.24 -7.01 1.38
CA ARG A 146 8.03 -8.25 1.44
C ARG A 146 7.21 -9.47 1.00
N GLU A 147 5.96 -9.58 1.45
CA GLU A 147 5.05 -10.67 1.06
C GLU A 147 4.77 -10.65 -0.45
N GLN A 148 4.37 -9.50 -1.00
CA GLN A 148 4.10 -9.37 -2.44
C GLN A 148 5.35 -9.63 -3.30
N THR A 149 6.52 -9.18 -2.84
CA THR A 149 7.78 -9.44 -3.55
C THR A 149 8.09 -10.94 -3.61
N ARG A 150 7.79 -11.67 -2.52
CA ARG A 150 7.97 -13.12 -2.47
C ARG A 150 7.00 -13.84 -3.39
N GLU A 151 5.72 -13.54 -3.31
CA GLU A 151 4.69 -14.14 -4.17
C GLU A 151 4.98 -13.89 -5.66
N LEU A 152 5.43 -12.67 -6.00
CA LEU A 152 5.80 -12.33 -7.37
C LEU A 152 7.04 -13.10 -7.82
N SER A 153 8.04 -13.26 -6.96
CA SER A 153 9.25 -14.03 -7.28
C SER A 153 8.93 -15.51 -7.53
N ASP A 154 8.08 -16.11 -6.71
CA ASP A 154 7.64 -17.50 -6.87
C ASP A 154 6.84 -17.69 -8.17
N THR A 155 5.96 -16.73 -8.48
CA THR A 155 5.19 -16.72 -9.75
C THR A 155 6.11 -16.62 -10.95
N VAL A 156 7.11 -15.73 -10.92
CA VAL A 156 8.08 -15.56 -12.00
C VAL A 156 8.88 -16.84 -12.23
N LEU A 157 9.35 -17.51 -11.17
CA LEU A 157 10.06 -18.78 -11.27
C LEU A 157 9.19 -19.88 -11.91
N THR A 158 7.92 -19.95 -11.52
CA THR A 158 6.96 -20.92 -12.07
C THR A 158 6.73 -20.68 -13.56
N LEU A 159 6.46 -19.44 -13.96
CA LEU A 159 6.27 -19.08 -15.38
C LEU A 159 7.54 -19.32 -16.21
N GLN A 160 8.72 -19.06 -15.64
CA GLN A 160 9.98 -19.35 -16.32
C GLN A 160 10.18 -20.84 -16.57
N GLN A 161 9.78 -21.70 -15.61
CA GLN A 161 9.81 -23.16 -15.78
C GLN A 161 8.82 -23.61 -16.85
N GLU A 162 7.58 -23.15 -16.81
CA GLU A 162 6.56 -23.49 -17.83
C GLU A 162 6.99 -23.06 -19.24
N LEU A 163 7.58 -21.87 -19.39
CA LEU A 163 8.12 -21.41 -20.67
C LEU A 163 9.30 -22.24 -21.15
N ALA A 164 10.17 -22.69 -20.24
CA ALA A 164 11.29 -23.56 -20.59
C ALA A 164 10.80 -24.93 -21.08
N ASP A 165 9.81 -25.50 -20.42
CA ASP A 165 9.24 -26.80 -20.78
C ASP A 165 8.40 -26.72 -22.07
N GLY A 166 7.64 -25.63 -22.26
CA GLY A 166 6.95 -25.35 -23.53
C GLY A 166 7.93 -25.29 -24.71
N ARG A 167 9.04 -24.54 -24.56
CA ARG A 167 10.10 -24.45 -25.59
C ARG A 167 10.79 -25.78 -25.85
N ARG A 168 10.99 -26.62 -24.83
CA ARG A 168 11.57 -27.96 -25.00
C ARG A 168 10.64 -28.86 -25.81
N THR A 169 9.34 -28.82 -25.51
CA THR A 169 8.31 -29.59 -26.20
C THR A 169 8.19 -29.15 -27.66
N GLU A 170 8.15 -27.84 -27.91
CA GLU A 170 8.14 -27.27 -29.26
C GLU A 170 9.39 -27.68 -30.06
N ARG A 171 10.59 -27.57 -29.48
CA ARG A 171 11.83 -28.01 -30.14
C ARG A 171 11.84 -29.51 -30.44
N ALA A 172 11.36 -30.33 -29.51
CA ALA A 172 11.26 -31.77 -29.71
C ALA A 172 10.27 -32.10 -30.83
N LEU A 173 9.14 -31.39 -30.89
CA LEU A 173 8.15 -31.51 -31.96
C LEU A 173 8.74 -31.12 -33.31
N VAL A 174 9.36 -29.94 -33.42
CA VAL A 174 10.00 -29.47 -34.67
C VAL A 174 11.10 -30.43 -35.13
N ALA A 175 11.93 -30.93 -34.21
CA ALA A 175 12.96 -31.92 -34.55
C ALA A 175 12.36 -33.26 -35.00
N SER A 176 11.25 -33.69 -34.40
CA SER A 176 10.53 -34.90 -34.82
C SER A 176 9.89 -34.73 -36.19
N GLU A 177 9.21 -33.61 -36.44
CA GLU A 177 8.59 -33.29 -37.73
C GLU A 177 9.63 -33.16 -38.83
N SER A 178 10.77 -32.51 -38.56
CA SER A 178 11.87 -32.42 -39.53
C SER A 178 12.46 -33.78 -39.88
N ARG A 179 12.64 -34.67 -38.89
CA ARG A 179 13.08 -36.06 -39.13
C ARG A 179 12.06 -36.85 -39.93
N PHE A 180 10.77 -36.74 -39.58
CA PHE A 180 9.69 -37.38 -40.32
C PHE A 180 9.63 -36.87 -41.76
N ARG A 181 9.67 -35.55 -41.98
CA ARG A 181 9.65 -34.95 -43.32
C ARG A 181 10.87 -35.39 -44.15
N SER A 182 12.05 -35.46 -43.55
CA SER A 182 13.26 -35.97 -44.24
C SER A 182 13.12 -37.44 -44.67
N PHE A 183 12.45 -38.27 -43.87
CA PHE A 183 12.18 -39.67 -44.22
C PHE A 183 11.05 -39.78 -45.25
N TYR A 184 9.99 -38.98 -45.08
CA TYR A 184 8.84 -38.93 -45.98
C TYR A 184 9.23 -38.46 -47.37
N ASP A 185 10.05 -37.43 -47.48
CA ASP A 185 10.54 -36.91 -48.76
C ASP A 185 11.74 -37.70 -49.31
N SER A 186 12.17 -38.78 -48.65
CA SER A 186 13.26 -39.60 -49.15
C SER A 186 12.81 -40.44 -50.36
N ASP A 187 13.65 -40.51 -51.40
CA ASP A 187 13.43 -41.35 -52.59
C ASP A 187 13.59 -42.87 -52.31
N ILE A 188 13.73 -43.27 -51.05
CA ILE A 188 14.12 -44.63 -50.63
C ILE A 188 12.90 -45.52 -50.37
N ILE A 189 11.85 -44.97 -49.75
CA ILE A 189 10.66 -45.71 -49.32
C ILE A 189 9.44 -44.97 -49.85
N GLY A 190 8.59 -45.66 -50.60
CA GLY A 190 7.29 -45.12 -50.94
C GLY A 190 6.36 -45.16 -49.73
N ILE A 191 5.76 -44.03 -49.40
CA ILE A 191 4.80 -43.88 -48.29
C ILE A 191 3.48 -43.42 -48.88
N VAL A 192 2.40 -44.08 -48.48
CA VAL A 192 1.06 -43.81 -48.95
C VAL A 192 0.07 -43.87 -47.79
N PHE A 193 -0.90 -42.98 -47.79
CA PHE A 193 -2.03 -42.94 -46.88
C PHE A 193 -3.32 -43.05 -47.68
N TRP A 194 -4.24 -43.85 -47.17
CA TRP A 194 -5.57 -44.00 -47.76
C TRP A 194 -6.62 -44.05 -46.65
N ASP A 195 -7.85 -43.72 -47.02
CA ASP A 195 -8.99 -43.82 -46.13
C ASP A 195 -9.62 -45.22 -46.13
N ASN A 196 -10.68 -45.41 -45.35
CA ASN A 196 -11.40 -46.68 -45.29
C ASN A 196 -12.16 -47.03 -46.58
N GLU A 197 -12.37 -46.07 -47.48
CA GLU A 197 -13.02 -46.27 -48.78
C GLU A 197 -12.02 -46.72 -49.86
N GLY A 198 -10.72 -46.71 -49.53
CA GLY A 198 -9.65 -47.12 -50.43
C GLY A 198 -9.11 -45.99 -51.29
N ASP A 199 -9.52 -44.75 -51.04
CA ASP A 199 -9.02 -43.59 -51.78
C ASP A 199 -7.69 -43.14 -51.17
N VAL A 200 -6.67 -43.00 -52.04
CA VAL A 200 -5.35 -42.52 -51.62
C VAL A 200 -5.46 -41.02 -51.32
N THR A 201 -5.24 -40.66 -50.05
CA THR A 201 -5.37 -39.28 -49.57
C THR A 201 -4.05 -38.53 -49.63
N GLU A 202 -2.93 -39.20 -49.35
CA GLU A 202 -1.59 -38.60 -49.35
C GLU A 202 -0.57 -39.64 -49.82
N ALA A 203 0.43 -39.24 -50.60
CA ALA A 203 1.53 -40.11 -50.97
C ALA A 203 2.81 -39.30 -51.19
N ASN A 204 3.94 -39.84 -50.76
CA ASN A 204 5.22 -39.20 -51.01
C ASN A 204 5.66 -39.37 -52.47
N TYR A 205 6.67 -38.59 -52.86
CA TYR A 205 7.18 -38.61 -54.24
C TYR A 205 7.71 -40.00 -54.65
N ALA A 206 8.35 -40.73 -53.75
CA ALA A 206 8.87 -42.08 -54.03
C ALA A 206 7.75 -43.07 -54.41
N PHE A 207 6.62 -43.08 -53.71
CA PHE A 207 5.47 -43.93 -54.02
C PHE A 207 4.89 -43.61 -55.41
N LEU A 208 4.65 -42.32 -55.66
CA LEU A 208 4.12 -41.84 -56.94
C LEU A 208 5.06 -42.21 -58.09
N LYS A 209 6.37 -42.00 -57.93
CA LYS A 209 7.41 -42.35 -58.92
C LYS A 209 7.48 -43.85 -59.20
N LEU A 210 7.42 -44.69 -58.17
CA LEU A 210 7.44 -46.16 -58.33
C LEU A 210 6.25 -46.65 -59.17
N LEU A 211 5.05 -46.14 -58.89
CA LEU A 211 3.83 -46.53 -59.59
C LEU A 211 3.54 -45.73 -60.88
N GLY A 212 4.36 -44.73 -61.20
CA GLY A 212 4.21 -43.92 -62.41
C GLY A 212 3.10 -42.86 -62.35
N TYR A 213 2.66 -42.50 -61.15
CA TYR A 213 1.69 -41.43 -60.93
C TYR A 213 2.39 -40.09 -60.67
N SER A 214 1.69 -39.00 -60.95
CA SER A 214 2.10 -37.63 -60.63
C SER A 214 1.32 -37.09 -59.43
N GLN A 215 1.81 -36.01 -58.83
CA GLN A 215 1.10 -35.34 -57.75
C GLN A 215 -0.24 -34.73 -58.22
N GLU A 216 -0.34 -34.37 -59.49
CA GLU A 216 -1.61 -33.94 -60.11
C GLU A 216 -2.62 -35.07 -60.21
N ASP A 217 -2.17 -36.31 -60.47
CA ASP A 217 -3.06 -37.48 -60.51
C ASP A 217 -3.65 -37.77 -59.13
N LEU A 218 -2.82 -37.64 -58.07
CA LEU A 218 -3.26 -37.75 -56.69
C LEU A 218 -4.26 -36.64 -56.34
N ALA A 219 -3.96 -35.38 -56.67
CA ALA A 219 -4.84 -34.24 -56.37
C ALA A 219 -6.22 -34.32 -57.06
N ARG A 220 -6.32 -35.07 -58.16
CA ARG A 220 -7.60 -35.33 -58.86
C ARG A 220 -8.38 -36.52 -58.28
N GLY A 221 -7.89 -37.15 -57.21
CA GLY A 221 -8.49 -38.37 -56.63
C GLY A 221 -8.40 -39.58 -57.56
N GLY A 222 -7.42 -39.60 -58.47
CA GLY A 222 -7.33 -40.62 -59.53
C GLY A 222 -6.73 -41.95 -59.09
N ILE A 223 -6.27 -42.07 -57.84
CA ILE A 223 -5.55 -43.24 -57.32
C ILE A 223 -6.45 -43.94 -56.30
N GLN A 224 -7.10 -45.02 -56.73
CA GLN A 224 -7.85 -45.91 -55.86
C GLN A 224 -7.03 -47.15 -55.57
N TRP A 225 -6.99 -47.57 -54.32
CA TRP A 225 -6.21 -48.72 -53.86
C TRP A 225 -6.51 -49.98 -54.66
N ASP A 226 -7.79 -50.26 -54.90
CA ASP A 226 -8.27 -51.43 -55.64
C ASP A 226 -7.82 -51.46 -57.11
N ARG A 227 -7.43 -50.32 -57.68
CA ARG A 227 -6.96 -50.23 -59.07
C ARG A 227 -5.45 -50.44 -59.22
N ILE A 228 -4.71 -50.25 -58.13
CA ILE A 228 -3.25 -50.35 -58.12
C ILE A 228 -2.77 -51.67 -57.51
N THR A 229 -3.67 -52.57 -57.11
CA THR A 229 -3.34 -53.90 -56.58
C THR A 229 -4.23 -54.98 -57.22
N GLU A 230 -3.64 -56.05 -57.78
CA GLU A 230 -4.40 -57.10 -58.49
C GLU A 230 -5.10 -58.11 -57.57
N GLN A 231 -4.72 -58.17 -56.30
CA GLN A 231 -5.32 -59.08 -55.35
C GLN A 231 -6.38 -58.36 -54.51
N GLU A 232 -7.58 -58.94 -54.36
CA GLU A 232 -8.47 -58.70 -53.21
C GLU A 232 -7.68 -59.04 -51.94
N THR A 233 -6.85 -58.12 -51.45
CA THR A 233 -5.94 -58.43 -50.36
C THR A 233 -6.03 -57.41 -49.25
N VAL A 234 -6.29 -57.98 -48.07
CA VAL A 234 -5.89 -57.48 -46.75
C VAL A 234 -6.79 -56.38 -46.15
N ILE A 235 -7.50 -55.57 -46.94
CA ILE A 235 -8.37 -54.50 -46.40
C ILE A 235 -9.33 -55.02 -45.33
N SER A 236 -9.93 -56.20 -45.55
CA SER A 236 -10.96 -56.82 -44.70
C SER A 236 -10.43 -57.76 -43.60
N LYS A 237 -9.21 -58.33 -43.71
CA LYS A 237 -8.70 -59.32 -42.75
C LYS A 237 -7.87 -58.75 -41.59
N MET A 238 -7.47 -57.48 -41.66
CA MET A 238 -6.63 -56.82 -40.64
C MET A 238 -7.37 -55.77 -39.80
N ILE A 239 -8.71 -55.76 -39.86
CA ILE A 239 -9.55 -54.89 -39.02
C ILE A 239 -9.43 -55.26 -37.53
N GLU A 240 -8.97 -56.48 -37.20
CA GLU A 240 -9.02 -57.04 -35.84
C GLU A 240 -7.69 -57.06 -35.07
N GLU A 241 -6.51 -56.95 -35.71
CA GLU A 241 -5.21 -57.08 -35.01
C GLU A 241 -4.43 -55.75 -34.91
N PRO A 242 -4.04 -55.29 -33.70
CA PRO A 242 -3.41 -53.99 -33.48
C PRO A 242 -1.90 -53.93 -33.77
N GLN A 243 -1.36 -54.77 -34.66
CA GLN A 243 0.08 -54.87 -34.92
C GLN A 243 0.47 -54.49 -36.35
N ILE A 244 1.68 -53.96 -36.50
CA ILE A 244 2.35 -53.74 -37.79
C ILE A 244 2.31 -55.06 -38.56
N ALA A 245 1.62 -55.08 -39.70
CA ALA A 245 1.59 -56.24 -40.55
C ALA A 245 3.01 -56.56 -41.01
N LYS A 246 3.45 -57.82 -40.88
CA LYS A 246 4.76 -58.22 -41.43
C LYS A 246 4.80 -57.85 -42.92
N PRO A 247 5.83 -57.14 -43.41
CA PRO A 247 5.90 -56.76 -44.81
C PRO A 247 5.88 -58.00 -45.71
N GLN A 248 5.05 -57.99 -46.75
CA GLN A 248 4.88 -59.09 -47.70
C GLN A 248 5.15 -58.60 -49.13
N LYS A 249 5.61 -59.50 -49.99
CA LYS A 249 5.75 -59.20 -51.43
C LYS A 249 4.37 -59.16 -52.05
N GLN A 250 4.01 -58.04 -52.66
CA GLN A 250 2.72 -57.83 -53.31
C GLN A 250 2.93 -57.26 -54.72
N GLN A 251 2.05 -57.62 -55.64
CA GLN A 251 2.03 -57.06 -56.99
C GLN A 251 1.17 -55.79 -57.03
N PHE A 252 1.76 -54.73 -57.54
CA PHE A 252 1.10 -53.46 -57.81
C PHE A 252 1.01 -53.21 -59.31
N VAL A 253 -0.08 -52.59 -59.75
CA VAL A 253 -0.28 -52.18 -61.13
C VAL A 253 0.11 -50.72 -61.28
N ARG A 254 1.09 -50.45 -62.14
CA ARG A 254 1.55 -49.11 -62.48
C ARG A 254 0.52 -48.42 -63.39
N LYS A 255 0.60 -47.08 -63.50
CA LYS A 255 -0.31 -46.28 -64.34
C LYS A 255 -0.32 -46.70 -65.82
N ASP A 256 0.79 -47.22 -66.33
CA ASP A 256 0.94 -47.72 -67.70
C ASP A 256 0.39 -49.15 -67.90
N GLY A 257 -0.10 -49.79 -66.83
CA GLY A 257 -0.63 -51.14 -66.82
C GLY A 257 0.41 -52.24 -66.56
N GLU A 258 1.69 -51.90 -66.34
CA GLU A 258 2.72 -52.87 -66.00
C GLU A 258 2.62 -53.30 -64.52
N SER A 259 2.75 -54.59 -64.23
CA SER A 259 2.75 -55.09 -62.85
C SER A 259 4.17 -55.08 -62.27
N ILE A 260 4.36 -54.42 -61.13
CA ILE A 260 5.62 -54.36 -60.36
C ILE A 260 5.45 -55.07 -59.02
N THR A 261 6.44 -55.88 -58.61
CA THR A 261 6.43 -56.52 -57.28
C THR A 261 7.18 -55.65 -56.28
N LEU A 262 6.48 -55.21 -55.24
CA LEU A 262 7.03 -54.40 -54.15
C LEU A 262 6.88 -55.13 -52.82
N LEU A 263 7.80 -54.87 -51.88
CA LEU A 263 7.60 -55.25 -50.50
C LEU A 263 6.66 -54.22 -49.87
N PHE A 264 5.47 -54.64 -49.47
CA PHE A 264 4.45 -53.80 -48.86
C PHE A 264 4.24 -54.14 -47.40
N GLY A 265 4.21 -53.14 -46.54
CA GLY A 265 3.78 -53.26 -45.15
C GLY A 265 2.78 -52.17 -44.81
N GLU A 266 1.78 -52.49 -43.98
CA GLU A 266 0.77 -51.55 -43.53
C GLU A 266 0.75 -51.38 -42.01
N SER A 267 0.31 -50.20 -41.59
CA SER A 267 0.02 -49.88 -40.20
C SER A 267 -1.15 -48.90 -40.08
N ARG A 268 -1.75 -48.81 -38.90
CA ARG A 268 -2.75 -47.78 -38.60
C ARG A 268 -2.07 -46.49 -38.17
N VAL A 269 -2.61 -45.36 -38.63
CA VAL A 269 -2.16 -44.05 -38.15
C VAL A 269 -2.64 -43.87 -36.70
N ALA A 270 -1.71 -43.70 -35.77
CA ALA A 270 -2.06 -43.49 -34.37
C ALA A 270 -2.96 -42.24 -34.21
N GLY A 271 -4.12 -42.41 -33.57
CA GLY A 271 -5.08 -41.31 -33.34
C GLY A 271 -6.09 -41.06 -34.46
N SER A 272 -6.07 -41.83 -35.56
CA SER A 272 -7.11 -41.79 -36.59
C SER A 272 -7.78 -43.16 -36.73
N SER A 273 -9.11 -43.21 -36.68
CA SER A 273 -9.87 -44.43 -36.97
C SER A 273 -9.97 -44.72 -38.47
N ASP A 274 -9.83 -43.69 -39.30
CA ASP A 274 -10.24 -43.72 -40.70
C ASP A 274 -9.08 -43.54 -41.69
N LYS A 275 -7.84 -43.47 -41.19
CA LYS A 275 -6.64 -43.35 -42.02
C LYS A 275 -5.67 -44.51 -41.78
N ARG A 276 -5.19 -45.09 -42.88
CA ARG A 276 -4.16 -46.15 -42.87
C ARG A 276 -2.88 -45.60 -43.51
N VAL A 277 -1.73 -46.17 -43.13
CA VAL A 277 -0.42 -45.85 -43.71
C VAL A 277 0.23 -47.12 -44.22
N GLY A 278 0.86 -47.02 -45.39
CA GLY A 278 1.53 -48.11 -46.07
C GLY A 278 2.91 -47.69 -46.52
N PHE A 279 3.81 -48.66 -46.48
CA PHE A 279 5.20 -48.51 -46.87
C PHE A 279 5.49 -49.49 -47.99
N VAL A 280 6.00 -49.00 -49.12
CA VAL A 280 6.47 -49.82 -50.24
C VAL A 280 7.97 -49.65 -50.44
N LEU A 281 8.63 -50.78 -50.67
CA LEU A 281 10.06 -50.86 -50.96
C LEU A 281 10.28 -51.69 -52.21
N GLN A 282 11.08 -51.16 -53.14
CA GLN A 282 11.54 -51.95 -54.27
C GLN A 282 12.66 -52.89 -53.81
N LEU A 283 12.49 -54.19 -54.07
CA LEU A 283 13.53 -55.16 -53.77
C LEU A 283 14.62 -55.07 -54.85
N PRO A 284 15.92 -55.13 -54.48
CA PRO A 284 16.98 -55.23 -55.46
C PRO A 284 16.81 -56.52 -56.27
N SER A 285 16.94 -56.38 -57.59
CA SER A 285 16.87 -57.45 -58.59
C SER A 285 17.95 -58.51 -58.43
#